data_AF-A0A7J3IEV8-F1
#
_entry.id   AF-A0A7J3IEV8-F1
#
_cell.length_a   1.000
_cell.length_b   1.000
_cell.length_c   1.000
_cell.angle_alpha   90.00
_cell.angle_beta   90.00
_cell.angle_gamma   90.00
#
_symmetry.space_group_name_H-M   'P 1'
#
loop_
_entity.id
_entity.type
_entity.pdbx_description
1 polymer ?
#
loop_
_entity_poly.entity_id
_entity_poly.type
_entity_poly.pdbx_seq_one_letter_code
_entity_poly.pdbx_strand_id
1 'polypeptide(L)'
;VALHAIPLRYGVVTDIAPDIRLTLHNAGHILGSSIVHLHIGEGYHNIVYTGDFKYGRTMLLEAAATEFPRVETIITENTYSAPTDIMPSRAEAEKNLVSVINETIERGGKVMIPVPAVGRAQEIMLVIDDYMRRGELKEAPVFIEGMISESTAIHMAYPEYLSKEVRTKIINEGINPFESEYFTIVEHPSARSEIIEGEPCIILATSGMLEGGPIIDYFQNLAEDERNALVFVSYQIEGTLGRRIQRGAREVSIVDQDGKIRVIKVGLKVHTVEGFSGHSDRRQIINYLRKIAPKPENIIICHGERSKCLALADFLHRRYKVNAIAPDILETIKLR
;
A
#
# COMPACT_ATOMS: atom_id res chain seq x y z
N VAL A 1 7.99 1.54 23.76
CA VAL A 1 7.18 0.41 24.28
C VAL A 1 5.74 0.88 24.40
N ALA A 2 4.79 0.22 23.74
CA ALA A 2 3.37 0.54 23.84
C ALA A 2 2.78 -0.10 25.11
N LEU A 3 2.93 0.56 26.27
CA LEU A 3 2.62 -0.01 27.60
C LEU A 3 1.14 -0.38 27.83
N HIS A 4 0.23 0.16 27.02
CA HIS A 4 -1.22 -0.05 27.15
C HIS A 4 -1.83 -0.78 25.95
N ALA A 5 -1.00 -1.32 25.04
CA ALA A 5 -1.48 -2.03 23.87
C ALA A 5 -1.83 -3.47 24.21
N ILE A 6 -3.06 -3.89 23.91
CA ILE A 6 -3.52 -5.28 24.03
C ILE A 6 -3.66 -5.83 22.60
N PRO A 7 -2.73 -6.67 22.12
CA PRO A 7 -2.81 -7.23 20.78
C PRO A 7 -3.90 -8.30 20.69
N LEU A 8 -4.73 -8.23 19.66
CA LEU A 8 -5.80 -9.21 19.39
C LEU A 8 -5.53 -9.89 18.04
N ARG A 9 -5.77 -11.21 17.99
CA ARG A 9 -5.70 -11.96 16.73
C ARG A 9 -7.01 -11.83 15.96
N TYR A 10 -6.95 -12.07 14.65
CA TYR A 10 -8.17 -12.14 13.84
C TYR A 10 -9.12 -13.24 14.35
N GLY A 11 -10.42 -12.94 14.31
CA GLY A 11 -11.49 -13.85 14.71
C GLY A 11 -11.67 -14.04 16.21
N VAL A 12 -10.83 -13.42 17.07
CA VAL A 12 -10.97 -13.52 18.52
C VAL A 12 -11.99 -12.48 19.02
N VAL A 13 -13.11 -12.97 19.56
CA VAL A 13 -14.13 -12.13 20.20
C VAL A 13 -13.62 -11.66 21.57
N THR A 14 -13.58 -10.35 21.79
CA THR A 14 -13.05 -9.73 23.01
C THR A 14 -14.03 -8.72 23.58
N ASP A 15 -14.42 -8.87 24.86
CA ASP A 15 -15.19 -7.85 25.57
C ASP A 15 -14.30 -6.63 25.84
N ILE A 16 -14.64 -5.48 25.28
CA ILE A 16 -13.88 -4.22 25.45
C ILE A 16 -14.64 -3.16 26.27
N ALA A 17 -15.93 -3.38 26.50
CA ALA A 17 -16.79 -2.63 27.40
C ALA A 17 -17.93 -3.54 27.88
N PRO A 18 -18.71 -3.16 28.92
CA PRO A 18 -19.82 -3.99 29.43
C PRO A 18 -20.85 -4.40 28.37
N ASP A 19 -21.01 -3.59 27.32
CA ASP A 19 -21.97 -3.76 26.24
C ASP A 19 -21.32 -3.79 24.84
N ILE A 20 -20.00 -3.95 24.74
CA ILE A 20 -19.30 -3.95 23.45
C ILE A 20 -18.31 -5.13 23.36
N ARG A 21 -18.50 -5.95 22.33
CA ARG A 21 -17.51 -6.95 21.90
C ARG A 21 -16.85 -6.55 20.60
N LEU A 22 -15.54 -6.69 20.54
CA LEU A 22 -14.69 -6.44 19.39
C LEU A 22 -14.23 -7.75 18.77
N THR A 23 -14.30 -7.83 17.44
CA THR A 23 -13.61 -8.87 16.65
C THR A 23 -12.85 -8.20 15.51
N LEU A 24 -11.58 -8.58 15.32
CA LEU A 24 -10.77 -8.11 14.19
C LEU A 24 -10.82 -9.13 13.04
N HIS A 25 -10.88 -8.64 11.81
CA HIS A 25 -10.86 -9.45 10.60
C HIS A 25 -9.81 -8.92 9.62
N ASN A 26 -9.29 -9.75 8.72
CA ASN A 26 -8.30 -9.29 7.74
C ASN A 26 -8.86 -8.18 6.82
N ALA A 27 -8.15 -7.05 6.71
CA ALA A 27 -8.47 -5.98 5.75
C ALA A 27 -7.69 -6.10 4.43
N GLY A 28 -6.61 -6.88 4.37
CA GLY A 28 -5.79 -7.05 3.16
C GLY A 28 -5.02 -5.81 2.70
N HIS A 29 -4.92 -4.77 3.54
CA HIS A 29 -4.29 -3.49 3.18
C HIS A 29 -2.76 -3.49 3.40
N ILE A 30 -2.35 -3.82 4.62
CA ILE A 30 -0.96 -4.03 5.08
C ILE A 30 -0.93 -5.19 6.10
N LEU A 31 0.25 -5.66 6.49
CA LEU A 31 0.41 -6.69 7.53
C LEU A 31 -0.34 -6.28 8.82
N GLY A 32 -1.21 -7.16 9.32
CA GLY A 32 -2.02 -6.90 10.52
C GLY A 32 -3.18 -5.92 10.34
N SER A 33 -3.39 -5.37 9.13
CA SER A 33 -4.52 -4.47 8.86
C SER A 33 -5.86 -5.14 9.13
N SER A 34 -6.70 -4.45 9.91
CA SER A 34 -7.90 -5.05 10.49
C SER A 34 -9.17 -4.30 10.10
N ILE A 35 -10.17 -5.05 9.67
CA ILE A 35 -11.57 -4.64 9.71
C ILE A 35 -12.07 -4.89 11.13
N VAL A 36 -12.70 -3.86 11.70
CA VAL A 36 -13.23 -3.86 13.06
C VAL A 36 -14.70 -4.24 13.03
N HIS A 37 -15.08 -5.33 13.69
CA HIS A 37 -16.47 -5.70 13.94
C HIS A 37 -16.83 -5.44 15.40
N LEU A 38 -17.86 -4.63 15.63
CA LEU A 38 -18.38 -4.30 16.95
C LEU A 38 -19.78 -4.88 17.11
N HIS A 39 -19.95 -5.69 18.16
CA HIS A 39 -21.22 -6.20 18.62
C HIS A 39 -21.67 -5.40 19.84
N ILE A 40 -22.77 -4.64 19.72
CA ILE A 40 -23.24 -3.70 20.74
C ILE A 40 -24.50 -4.24 21.43
N GLY A 41 -24.51 -4.22 22.77
CA GLY A 41 -25.53 -4.80 23.62
C GLY A 41 -25.69 -6.30 23.40
N GLU A 42 -26.91 -6.81 23.50
CA GLU A 42 -27.26 -8.20 23.14
C GLU A 42 -27.56 -8.32 21.62
N GLY A 43 -26.66 -7.76 20.80
CA GLY A 43 -26.90 -7.60 19.36
C GLY A 43 -27.96 -6.54 19.05
N TYR A 44 -28.02 -5.48 19.86
CA TYR A 44 -28.87 -4.32 19.62
C TYR A 44 -28.54 -3.66 18.28
N HIS A 45 -27.24 -3.52 17.98
CA HIS A 45 -26.72 -3.02 16.72
C HIS A 45 -25.29 -3.52 16.48
N ASN A 46 -24.93 -3.86 15.25
CA ASN A 46 -23.59 -4.32 14.90
C ASN A 46 -22.99 -3.42 13.83
N ILE A 47 -21.74 -3.03 14.04
CA ILE A 47 -21.00 -2.11 13.19
C ILE A 47 -19.79 -2.84 12.62
N VAL A 48 -19.58 -2.72 11.32
CA VAL A 48 -18.30 -3.04 10.67
C VAL A 48 -17.63 -1.73 10.29
N TYR A 49 -16.40 -1.51 10.73
CA TYR A 49 -15.56 -0.40 10.26
C TYR A 49 -14.38 -0.96 9.50
N THR A 50 -14.26 -0.63 8.22
CA THR A 50 -13.26 -1.27 7.36
C THR A 50 -11.83 -0.81 7.65
N GLY A 51 -11.66 0.42 8.13
CA GLY A 51 -10.40 1.14 7.95
C GLY A 51 -10.04 1.21 6.47
N ASP A 52 -8.74 1.28 6.17
CA ASP A 52 -8.24 1.04 4.81
C ASP A 52 -8.24 -0.46 4.50
N PHE A 53 -8.71 -0.84 3.31
CA PHE A 53 -8.84 -2.25 2.94
C PHE A 53 -8.52 -2.50 1.46
N LYS A 54 -8.15 -3.76 1.16
CA LYS A 54 -8.00 -4.28 -0.20
C LYS A 54 -8.88 -5.50 -0.40
N TYR A 55 -10.00 -5.32 -1.09
CA TYR A 55 -10.81 -6.41 -1.64
C TYR A 55 -10.29 -6.92 -2.99
N GLY A 56 -9.03 -7.33 -2.98
CA GLY A 56 -8.34 -7.97 -4.08
C GLY A 56 -7.10 -8.66 -3.53
N ARG A 57 -6.86 -9.91 -3.93
CA ARG A 57 -5.68 -10.63 -3.47
C ARG A 57 -4.42 -9.98 -4.04
N THR A 58 -3.41 -9.80 -3.19
CA THR A 58 -2.08 -9.34 -3.59
C THR A 58 -1.09 -10.51 -3.46
N MET A 59 0.19 -10.33 -3.78
CA MET A 59 1.18 -11.36 -3.47
C MET A 59 1.36 -11.48 -1.96
N LEU A 60 1.41 -10.34 -1.25
CA LEU A 60 1.67 -10.30 0.18
C LEU A 60 0.48 -10.76 1.04
N LEU A 61 -0.75 -10.40 0.67
CA LEU A 61 -1.92 -10.51 1.55
C LEU A 61 -3.14 -11.12 0.87
N GLU A 62 -3.95 -11.80 1.69
CA GLU A 62 -5.30 -12.22 1.30
C GLU A 62 -6.24 -11.01 1.19
N ALA A 63 -7.30 -11.16 0.40
CA ALA A 63 -8.32 -10.14 0.26
C ALA A 63 -9.08 -9.86 1.58
N ALA A 64 -9.62 -8.66 1.68
CA ALA A 64 -10.45 -8.22 2.80
C ALA A 64 -11.62 -9.18 3.11
N ALA A 65 -11.86 -9.43 4.40
CA ALA A 65 -12.95 -10.27 4.88
C ALA A 65 -14.32 -9.67 4.53
N THR A 66 -15.24 -10.52 4.08
CA THR A 66 -16.61 -10.13 3.68
C THR A 66 -17.70 -10.82 4.48
N GLU A 67 -17.35 -11.78 5.32
CA GLU A 67 -18.31 -12.56 6.12
C GLU A 67 -18.21 -12.16 7.59
N PHE A 68 -19.36 -11.79 8.15
CA PHE A 68 -19.51 -11.36 9.54
C PHE A 68 -20.75 -12.02 10.14
N PRO A 69 -20.81 -12.22 11.48
CA PRO A 69 -21.99 -12.84 12.11
C PRO A 69 -23.27 -12.02 11.92
N ARG A 70 -23.18 -10.70 12.06
CA ARG A 70 -24.29 -9.74 11.92
C ARG A 70 -23.77 -8.34 11.68
N VAL A 71 -24.40 -7.58 10.78
CA VAL A 71 -24.01 -6.21 10.41
C VAL A 71 -25.24 -5.40 10.05
N GLU A 72 -25.53 -4.35 10.82
CA GLU A 72 -26.56 -3.37 10.48
C GLU A 72 -25.95 -2.14 9.79
N THR A 73 -24.74 -1.73 10.21
CA THR A 73 -24.05 -0.57 9.66
C THR A 73 -22.63 -0.93 9.26
N ILE A 74 -22.22 -0.48 8.08
CA ILE A 74 -20.82 -0.48 7.68
C ILE A 74 -20.31 0.94 7.52
N ILE A 75 -19.11 1.19 8.04
CA ILE A 75 -18.33 2.41 7.82
C ILE A 75 -17.16 2.00 6.91
N THR A 76 -17.05 2.60 5.73
CA THR A 76 -16.12 2.15 4.68
C THR A 76 -15.27 3.28 4.11
N GLU A 77 -14.00 2.99 3.80
CA GLU A 77 -13.11 3.94 3.11
C GLU A 77 -13.54 4.21 1.66
N ASN A 78 -13.00 5.28 1.09
CA ASN A 78 -13.42 5.82 -0.20
C ASN A 78 -12.27 6.41 -1.02
N THR A 79 -11.04 5.92 -0.81
CA THR A 79 -9.83 6.54 -1.38
C THR A 79 -9.89 6.58 -2.92
N TYR A 80 -10.38 5.50 -3.54
CA TYR A 80 -10.45 5.32 -5.00
C TYR A 80 -11.86 4.99 -5.50
N SER A 81 -12.86 5.81 -5.16
CA SER A 81 -14.23 5.55 -5.57
C SER A 81 -14.72 6.35 -6.77
N ALA A 82 -13.95 7.27 -7.34
CA ALA A 82 -14.40 8.01 -8.51
C ALA A 82 -14.57 7.05 -9.71
N PRO A 83 -15.50 7.32 -10.66
CA PRO A 83 -15.66 6.50 -11.87
C PRO A 83 -14.37 6.23 -12.66
N THR A 84 -13.42 7.17 -12.58
CA THR A 84 -12.09 7.10 -13.19
C THR A 84 -11.06 6.36 -12.35
N ASP A 85 -11.34 6.09 -11.08
CA ASP A 85 -10.43 5.40 -10.14
C ASP A 85 -10.53 3.88 -10.35
N ILE A 86 -10.19 3.44 -11.56
CA ILE A 86 -10.14 2.03 -11.95
C ILE A 86 -8.68 1.68 -12.17
N MET A 87 -8.19 0.69 -11.43
CA MET A 87 -6.80 0.25 -11.56
C MET A 87 -6.68 -0.85 -12.61
N PRO A 88 -5.50 -1.00 -13.24
CA PRO A 88 -5.20 -2.18 -14.04
C PRO A 88 -5.29 -3.44 -13.16
N SER A 89 -5.48 -4.59 -13.81
CA SER A 89 -5.42 -5.86 -13.11
C SER A 89 -4.03 -6.05 -12.50
N ARG A 90 -3.96 -6.92 -11.48
CA ARG A 90 -2.70 -7.18 -10.79
C ARG A 90 -1.60 -7.69 -11.73
N ALA A 91 -1.95 -8.58 -12.65
CA ALA A 91 -1.02 -9.12 -13.64
C ALA A 91 -0.53 -8.05 -14.63
N GLU A 92 -1.39 -7.11 -15.03
CA GLU A 92 -0.98 -5.98 -15.89
C GLU A 92 -0.05 -5.03 -15.16
N ALA A 93 -0.34 -4.72 -13.89
CA ALA A 93 0.51 -3.88 -13.05
C ALA A 93 1.91 -4.48 -12.87
N GLU A 94 1.99 -5.77 -12.55
CA GLU A 94 3.26 -6.50 -12.43
C GLU A 94 4.05 -6.49 -13.74
N LYS A 95 3.41 -6.85 -14.87
CA LYS A 95 4.07 -6.80 -16.18
C LYS A 95 4.58 -5.42 -16.55
N ASN A 96 3.82 -4.37 -16.25
CA ASN A 96 4.25 -2.99 -16.49
C ASN A 96 5.48 -2.63 -15.63
N LEU A 97 5.49 -2.97 -14.34
CA LEU A 97 6.65 -2.78 -13.48
C LEU A 97 7.89 -3.50 -14.05
N VAL A 98 7.74 -4.77 -14.43
CA VAL A 98 8.84 -5.56 -15.01
C VAL A 98 9.35 -4.96 -16.32
N SER A 99 8.45 -4.52 -17.21
CA SER A 99 8.83 -3.86 -18.47
C SER A 99 9.67 -2.62 -18.22
N VAL A 100 9.22 -1.74 -17.33
CA VAL A 100 9.92 -0.49 -16.99
C VAL A 100 11.29 -0.77 -16.38
N ILE A 101 11.39 -1.78 -15.51
CA ILE A 101 12.66 -2.19 -14.91
C ILE A 101 13.61 -2.71 -16.00
N ASN A 102 13.19 -3.69 -16.80
CA ASN A 102 14.01 -4.27 -17.86
C ASN A 102 14.50 -3.21 -18.84
N GLU A 103 13.60 -2.36 -19.36
CA GLU A 103 13.95 -1.27 -20.28
C GLU A 103 14.96 -0.27 -19.69
N THR A 104 15.00 -0.12 -18.37
CA THR A 104 15.93 0.78 -17.68
C THR A 104 17.28 0.11 -17.45
N ILE A 105 17.29 -1.15 -17.02
CA ILE A 105 18.53 -1.91 -16.83
C ILE A 105 19.22 -2.18 -18.18
N GLU A 106 18.46 -2.47 -19.24
CA GLU A 106 19.00 -2.72 -20.59
C GLU A 106 19.70 -1.52 -21.21
N ARG A 107 19.26 -0.30 -20.91
CA ARG A 107 19.93 0.94 -21.35
C ARG A 107 21.06 1.38 -20.40
N GLY A 108 21.44 0.56 -19.44
CA GLY A 108 22.51 0.84 -18.50
C GLY A 108 22.15 1.87 -17.43
N GLY A 109 20.86 2.03 -17.11
CA GLY A 109 20.37 2.95 -16.09
C GLY A 109 20.02 2.25 -14.78
N LYS A 110 19.76 3.05 -13.74
CA LYS A 110 19.32 2.61 -12.42
C LYS A 110 17.83 2.89 -12.23
N VAL A 111 17.13 2.00 -11.53
CA VAL A 111 15.70 2.15 -11.23
C VAL A 111 15.53 2.54 -9.77
N MET A 112 14.98 3.72 -9.50
CA MET A 112 14.60 4.14 -8.16
C MET A 112 13.10 3.91 -7.96
N ILE A 113 12.75 3.21 -6.87
CA ILE A 113 11.36 2.91 -6.50
C ILE A 113 11.11 3.45 -5.08
N PRO A 114 10.60 4.68 -4.93
CA PRO A 114 10.18 5.22 -3.64
C PRO A 114 9.04 4.37 -3.06
N VAL A 115 9.24 3.82 -1.86
CA VAL A 115 8.24 3.01 -1.16
C VAL A 115 8.08 3.39 0.32
N PRO A 116 6.87 3.30 0.89
CA PRO A 116 6.71 3.23 2.34
C PRO A 116 7.40 2.00 2.91
N ALA A 117 7.89 2.10 4.16
CA ALA A 117 8.59 1.00 4.82
C ALA A 117 7.75 -0.27 4.97
N VAL A 118 6.44 -0.11 5.21
CA VAL A 118 5.50 -1.21 5.49
C VAL A 118 4.53 -1.39 4.32
N GLY A 119 4.29 -2.64 3.93
CA GLY A 119 3.31 -3.06 2.94
C GLY A 119 3.85 -3.00 1.52
N ARG A 120 4.06 -1.79 0.97
CA ARG A 120 4.37 -1.65 -0.46
C ARG A 120 5.76 -2.14 -0.82
N ALA A 121 6.75 -1.89 0.03
CA ALA A 121 8.11 -2.38 -0.19
C ALA A 121 8.12 -3.91 -0.30
N GLN A 122 7.47 -4.60 0.64
CA GLN A 122 7.40 -6.06 0.67
C GLN A 122 6.65 -6.63 -0.55
N GLU A 123 5.55 -5.99 -0.96
CA GLU A 123 4.82 -6.39 -2.18
C GLU A 123 5.70 -6.28 -3.43
N ILE A 124 6.51 -5.23 -3.56
CA ILE A 124 7.41 -5.04 -4.70
C ILE A 124 8.58 -6.02 -4.65
N MET A 125 9.14 -6.30 -3.46
CA MET A 125 10.18 -7.32 -3.27
C MET A 125 9.69 -8.70 -3.76
N LEU A 126 8.46 -9.10 -3.40
CA LEU A 126 7.88 -10.37 -3.86
C LEU A 126 7.75 -10.44 -5.39
N VAL A 127 7.34 -9.34 -6.04
CA VAL A 127 7.24 -9.29 -7.50
C VAL A 127 8.62 -9.37 -8.15
N ILE A 128 9.61 -8.64 -7.64
CA ILE A 128 10.97 -8.68 -8.18
C ILE A 128 11.56 -10.09 -8.05
N ASP A 129 11.47 -10.70 -6.86
CA ASP A 129 11.98 -12.06 -6.63
C ASP A 129 11.30 -13.09 -7.54
N ASP A 130 9.97 -13.10 -7.62
CA ASP A 130 9.22 -14.07 -8.44
C ASP A 130 9.58 -13.94 -9.93
N TYR A 131 9.62 -12.71 -10.46
CA TYR A 131 9.88 -12.50 -11.89
C TYR A 131 11.36 -12.66 -12.26
N MET A 132 12.31 -12.39 -11.35
CA MET A 132 13.73 -12.72 -11.56
C MET A 132 13.93 -14.24 -11.62
N ARG A 133 13.36 -14.98 -10.66
CA ARG A 133 13.43 -16.46 -10.63
C ARG A 133 12.80 -17.12 -11.86
N ARG A 134 11.80 -16.47 -12.46
CA ARG A 134 11.15 -16.92 -13.70
C ARG A 134 11.91 -16.52 -14.97
N GLY A 135 12.96 -15.71 -14.85
CA GLY A 135 13.70 -15.16 -15.98
C GLY A 135 12.93 -14.12 -16.80
N GLU A 136 11.83 -13.59 -16.27
CA GLU A 136 11.00 -12.57 -16.92
C GLU A 136 11.47 -11.15 -16.57
N LEU A 137 12.08 -10.97 -15.40
CA LEU A 137 12.80 -9.76 -15.02
C LEU A 137 14.31 -10.04 -15.07
N LYS A 138 15.07 -9.15 -15.71
CA LYS A 138 16.52 -9.27 -15.82
C LYS A 138 17.17 -9.15 -14.45
N GLU A 139 17.97 -10.15 -14.09
CA GLU A 139 18.70 -10.13 -12.82
C GLU A 139 19.61 -8.91 -12.71
N ALA A 140 19.50 -8.23 -11.57
CA ALA A 140 20.30 -7.07 -11.21
C ALA A 140 20.33 -6.96 -9.67
N PRO A 141 21.37 -6.36 -9.07
CA PRO A 141 21.37 -6.09 -7.64
C PRO A 141 20.19 -5.21 -7.25
N VAL A 142 19.51 -5.58 -6.17
CA VAL A 142 18.40 -4.82 -5.59
C VAL A 142 18.83 -4.30 -4.22
N PHE A 143 19.07 -3.00 -4.13
CA PHE A 143 19.46 -2.33 -2.89
C PHE A 143 18.22 -1.88 -2.11
N ILE A 144 18.18 -2.21 -0.83
CA ILE A 144 17.08 -1.90 0.09
C ILE A 144 17.60 -0.96 1.16
N GLU A 145 16.98 0.22 1.31
CA GLU A 145 17.41 1.20 2.29
C GLU A 145 16.27 1.93 3.05
N GLY A 146 16.58 2.23 4.31
CA GLY A 146 15.66 2.79 5.29
C GLY A 146 14.94 1.69 6.07
N MET A 147 13.79 2.01 6.66
CA MET A 147 13.07 1.11 7.59
C MET A 147 12.44 -0.14 6.93
N ILE A 148 12.81 -0.47 5.69
CA ILE A 148 12.24 -1.58 4.92
C ILE A 148 12.69 -2.90 5.51
N SER A 149 13.98 -3.06 5.84
CA SER A 149 14.53 -4.31 6.40
C SER A 149 13.92 -4.63 7.76
N GLU A 150 13.80 -3.64 8.66
CA GLU A 150 13.17 -3.82 9.97
C GLU A 150 11.67 -4.13 9.82
N SER A 151 10.98 -3.46 8.89
CA SER A 151 9.59 -3.77 8.61
C SER A 151 9.43 -5.19 8.06
N THR A 152 10.31 -5.62 7.15
CA THR A 152 10.31 -6.96 6.58
C THR A 152 10.59 -8.02 7.66
N ALA A 153 11.49 -7.76 8.61
CA ALA A 153 11.70 -8.63 9.77
C ALA A 153 10.40 -8.86 10.58
N ILE A 154 9.56 -7.84 10.72
CA ILE A 154 8.24 -7.98 11.35
C ILE A 154 7.32 -8.88 10.49
N HIS A 155 7.33 -8.74 9.16
CA HIS A 155 6.54 -9.64 8.29
C HIS A 155 6.97 -11.10 8.44
N MET A 156 8.27 -11.35 8.56
CA MET A 156 8.81 -12.70 8.76
C MET A 156 8.49 -13.28 10.15
N ALA A 157 8.34 -12.42 11.16
CA ALA A 157 7.94 -12.83 12.50
C ALA A 157 6.44 -13.15 12.63
N TYR A 158 5.61 -12.69 11.69
CA TYR A 158 4.15 -12.88 11.70
C TYR A 158 3.62 -13.51 10.38
N PRO A 159 4.14 -14.68 9.98
CA PRO A 159 3.79 -15.31 8.71
C PRO A 159 2.33 -15.75 8.62
N GLU A 160 1.63 -15.92 9.75
CA GLU A 160 0.20 -16.24 9.79
C GLU A 160 -0.70 -15.15 9.20
N TYR A 161 -0.21 -13.91 9.16
CA TYR A 161 -0.90 -12.74 8.58
C TYR A 161 -0.58 -12.51 7.10
N LEU A 162 0.34 -13.28 6.52
CA LEU A 162 0.66 -13.23 5.09
C LEU A 162 -0.33 -14.08 4.27
N SER A 163 -0.32 -13.86 2.96
CA SER A 163 -1.03 -14.72 2.01
C SER A 163 -0.65 -16.18 2.21
N LYS A 164 -1.58 -17.08 1.89
CA LYS A 164 -1.34 -18.53 2.04
C LYS A 164 -0.09 -18.96 1.27
N GLU A 165 0.13 -18.41 0.08
CA GLU A 165 1.27 -18.74 -0.77
C GLU A 165 2.60 -18.31 -0.15
N VAL A 166 2.71 -17.06 0.31
CA VAL A 166 3.94 -16.58 0.94
C VAL A 166 4.20 -17.32 2.25
N ARG A 167 3.14 -17.53 3.05
CA ARG A 167 3.23 -18.32 4.28
C ARG A 167 3.72 -19.74 4.03
N THR A 168 3.22 -20.41 3.00
CA THR A 168 3.65 -21.78 2.65
C THR A 168 5.11 -21.80 2.21
N LYS A 169 5.56 -20.84 1.38
CA LYS A 169 6.98 -20.73 1.01
C LYS A 169 7.88 -20.61 2.25
N ILE A 170 7.55 -19.70 3.17
CA ILE A 170 8.35 -19.44 4.37
C ILE A 170 8.32 -20.61 5.35
N ILE A 171 7.13 -21.11 5.71
CA ILE A 171 6.98 -22.09 6.81
C ILE A 171 7.23 -23.52 6.33
N ASN A 172 6.74 -23.90 5.14
CA ASN A 172 6.73 -25.29 4.68
C ASN A 172 7.91 -25.62 3.77
N GLU A 173 8.32 -24.69 2.91
CA GLU A 173 9.38 -24.92 1.92
C GLU A 173 10.74 -24.43 2.42
N GLY A 174 10.79 -23.61 3.47
CA GLY A 174 12.01 -22.99 3.98
C GLY A 174 12.60 -21.96 3.01
N ILE A 175 11.81 -21.50 2.03
CA ILE A 175 12.20 -20.52 1.03
C ILE A 175 11.64 -19.17 1.47
N ASN A 176 12.54 -18.27 1.87
CA ASN A 176 12.16 -16.92 2.27
C ASN A 176 12.33 -15.95 1.10
N PRO A 177 11.24 -15.53 0.44
CA PRO A 177 11.34 -14.63 -0.71
C PRO A 177 11.84 -13.24 -0.34
N PHE A 178 11.89 -12.87 0.95
CA PHE A 178 12.45 -11.59 1.40
C PHE A 178 13.96 -11.62 1.65
N GLU A 179 14.56 -12.80 1.71
CA GLU A 179 16.00 -13.02 1.92
C GLU A 179 16.66 -13.60 0.65
N SER A 180 16.08 -13.29 -0.51
CA SER A 180 16.63 -13.67 -1.81
C SER A 180 18.03 -13.10 -2.03
N GLU A 181 18.88 -13.83 -2.77
CA GLU A 181 20.25 -13.42 -3.10
C GLU A 181 20.32 -12.11 -3.91
N TYR A 182 19.20 -11.72 -4.54
CA TYR A 182 19.08 -10.46 -5.27
C TYR A 182 19.06 -9.23 -4.34
N PHE A 183 18.68 -9.39 -3.06
CA PHE A 183 18.48 -8.28 -2.13
C PHE A 183 19.72 -7.99 -1.29
N THR A 184 20.17 -6.73 -1.30
CA THR A 184 21.25 -6.22 -0.46
C THR A 184 20.74 -5.08 0.41
N ILE A 185 20.82 -5.24 1.74
CA ILE A 185 20.44 -4.20 2.70
C ILE A 185 21.57 -3.18 2.81
N VAL A 186 21.25 -1.90 2.64
CA VAL A 186 22.18 -0.80 2.80
C VAL A 186 22.12 -0.30 4.24
N GLU A 187 23.05 -0.75 5.07
CA GLU A 187 23.06 -0.42 6.51
C GLU A 187 23.62 0.97 6.82
N HIS A 188 24.53 1.49 5.99
CA HIS A 188 25.22 2.75 6.24
C HIS A 188 25.20 3.67 5.02
N PRO A 189 24.92 4.99 5.18
CA PRO A 189 24.86 5.94 4.07
C PRO A 189 26.15 6.04 3.23
N SER A 190 27.30 5.66 3.80
CA SER A 190 28.59 5.66 3.08
C SER A 190 28.63 4.70 1.89
N ALA A 191 27.81 3.64 1.89
CA ALA A 191 27.74 2.69 0.78
C ALA A 191 27.00 3.26 -0.45
N ARG A 192 26.26 4.36 -0.30
CA ARG A 192 25.47 4.93 -1.40
C ARG A 192 26.32 5.40 -2.57
N SER A 193 27.50 5.94 -2.32
CA SER A 193 28.39 6.41 -3.40
C SER A 193 28.77 5.25 -4.32
N GLU A 194 29.11 4.09 -3.76
CA GLU A 194 29.42 2.88 -4.55
C GLU A 194 28.21 2.40 -5.35
N ILE A 195 27.01 2.46 -4.75
CA ILE A 195 25.75 2.10 -5.43
C ILE A 195 25.45 3.07 -6.58
N ILE A 196 25.66 4.38 -6.38
CA ILE A 196 25.39 5.43 -7.37
C ILE A 196 26.36 5.35 -8.55
N GLU A 197 27.65 5.15 -8.27
CA GLU A 197 28.72 5.06 -9.27
C GLU A 197 28.82 3.69 -9.94
N GLY A 198 28.26 2.65 -9.31
CA GLY A 198 28.33 1.27 -9.79
C GLY A 198 27.43 0.93 -10.98
N GLU A 199 27.28 -0.38 -11.19
CA GLU A 199 26.52 -0.97 -12.31
C GLU A 199 24.99 -0.70 -12.21
N PRO A 200 24.23 -0.94 -13.31
CA PRO A 200 22.77 -0.88 -13.31
C PRO A 200 22.14 -1.72 -12.19
N CYS A 201 21.26 -1.11 -11.40
CA CYS A 201 20.64 -1.73 -10.24
C CYS A 201 19.22 -1.21 -9.98
N ILE A 202 18.53 -1.88 -9.07
CA ILE A 202 17.21 -1.46 -8.57
C ILE A 202 17.39 -0.95 -7.14
N ILE A 203 16.81 0.20 -6.82
CA ILE A 203 16.93 0.85 -5.51
C ILE A 203 15.53 1.00 -4.92
N LEU A 204 15.24 0.23 -3.88
CA LEU A 204 14.04 0.33 -3.06
C LEU A 204 14.39 1.13 -1.80
N ALA A 205 13.89 2.36 -1.70
CA ALA A 205 14.23 3.23 -0.58
C ALA A 205 13.03 4.02 -0.08
N THR A 206 13.04 4.28 1.23
CA THR A 206 12.08 5.19 1.87
C THR A 206 12.47 6.65 1.65
N SER A 207 11.52 7.60 1.63
CA SER A 207 10.07 7.45 1.77
C SER A 207 9.31 7.34 0.44
N GLY A 208 8.08 6.80 0.50
CA GLY A 208 7.25 6.54 -0.68
C GLY A 208 6.76 7.75 -1.48
N MET A 209 6.97 8.98 -0.98
CA MET A 209 6.51 10.22 -1.62
C MET A 209 7.61 11.27 -1.81
N LEU A 210 8.88 10.89 -1.63
CA LEU A 210 10.03 11.81 -1.71
C LEU A 210 9.95 12.99 -0.73
N GLU A 211 9.42 12.77 0.47
CA GLU A 211 9.34 13.81 1.51
C GLU A 211 10.55 13.77 2.48
N GLY A 212 11.44 12.80 2.29
CA GLY A 212 12.59 12.55 3.16
C GLY A 212 13.08 11.12 3.04
N GLY A 213 14.13 10.80 3.80
CA GLY A 213 14.76 9.49 3.83
C GLY A 213 15.81 9.27 2.74
N PRO A 214 16.40 8.07 2.68
CA PRO A 214 17.49 7.72 1.76
C PRO A 214 17.16 7.96 0.27
N ILE A 215 15.90 7.82 -0.12
CA ILE A 215 15.49 8.03 -1.52
C ILE A 215 15.78 9.45 -2.02
N ILE A 216 15.78 10.45 -1.13
CA ILE A 216 16.11 11.82 -1.52
C ILE A 216 17.55 11.87 -1.99
N ASP A 217 18.49 11.29 -1.25
CA ASP A 217 19.91 11.34 -1.60
C ASP A 217 20.19 10.59 -2.91
N TYR A 218 19.53 9.44 -3.14
CA TYR A 218 19.59 8.78 -4.45
C TYR A 218 19.03 9.67 -5.56
N PHE A 219 17.86 10.27 -5.35
CA PHE A 219 17.23 11.15 -6.33
C PHE A 219 18.13 12.35 -6.66
N GLN A 220 18.73 13.00 -5.66
CA GLN A 220 19.62 14.15 -5.89
C GLN A 220 20.81 13.83 -6.80
N ASN A 221 21.34 12.60 -6.73
CA ASN A 221 22.51 12.18 -7.50
C ASN A 221 22.17 11.49 -8.83
N LEU A 222 20.97 10.91 -8.95
CA LEU A 222 20.57 10.12 -10.12
C LEU A 222 19.53 10.80 -11.01
N ALA A 223 18.90 11.90 -10.56
CA ALA A 223 17.79 12.55 -11.27
C ALA A 223 18.15 13.16 -12.63
N GLU A 224 19.39 13.60 -12.82
CA GLU A 224 19.78 14.31 -14.05
C GLU A 224 20.07 13.36 -15.23
N ASP A 225 20.42 12.10 -14.96
CA ASP A 225 20.78 11.12 -15.99
C ASP A 225 19.53 10.47 -16.60
N GLU A 226 19.32 10.69 -17.89
CA GLU A 226 18.18 10.18 -18.68
C GLU A 226 18.14 8.65 -18.81
N ARG A 227 19.26 7.97 -18.54
CA ARG A 227 19.29 6.50 -18.49
C ARG A 227 18.51 5.99 -17.28
N ASN A 228 18.46 6.72 -16.18
CA ASN A 228 17.79 6.28 -14.96
C ASN A 228 16.26 6.35 -15.10
N ALA A 229 15.58 5.69 -14.18
CA ALA A 229 14.13 5.81 -14.02
C ALA A 229 13.74 6.00 -12.56
N LEU A 230 12.67 6.77 -12.35
CA LEU A 230 11.96 6.88 -11.09
C LEU A 230 10.56 6.29 -11.28
N VAL A 231 10.22 5.27 -10.49
CA VAL A 231 8.98 4.51 -10.64
C VAL A 231 8.10 4.66 -9.41
N PHE A 232 7.02 5.42 -9.55
CA PHE A 232 6.02 5.54 -8.49
C PHE A 232 5.07 4.35 -8.51
N VAL A 233 5.04 3.61 -7.40
CA VAL A 233 4.16 2.44 -7.17
C VAL A 233 3.12 2.69 -6.07
N SER A 234 3.10 3.90 -5.52
CA SER A 234 2.20 4.33 -4.43
C SER A 234 1.50 5.64 -4.81
N TYR A 235 0.35 5.88 -4.19
CA TYR A 235 -0.33 7.18 -4.28
C TYR A 235 0.61 8.31 -3.87
N GLN A 236 0.51 9.45 -4.55
CA GLN A 236 1.30 10.64 -4.26
C GLN A 236 0.33 11.75 -3.82
N ILE A 237 0.42 12.15 -2.55
CA ILE A 237 -0.46 13.17 -1.97
C ILE A 237 -0.18 14.54 -2.61
N GLU A 238 -1.22 15.33 -2.83
CA GLU A 238 -1.07 16.71 -3.30
C GLU A 238 -0.17 17.54 -2.36
N GLY A 239 0.77 18.28 -2.95
CA GLY A 239 1.75 19.09 -2.21
C GLY A 239 3.11 18.41 -2.00
N THR A 240 3.21 17.08 -2.15
CA THR A 240 4.50 16.38 -2.00
C THR A 240 5.43 16.61 -3.20
N LEU A 241 6.73 16.44 -2.97
CA LEU A 241 7.73 16.45 -4.04
C LEU A 241 7.46 15.34 -5.06
N GLY A 242 7.14 14.13 -4.59
CA GLY A 242 6.78 13.01 -5.45
C GLY A 242 5.63 13.34 -6.41
N ARG A 243 4.58 14.01 -5.92
CA ARG A 243 3.45 14.43 -6.75
C ARG A 243 3.84 15.47 -7.80
N ARG A 244 4.72 16.41 -7.47
CA ARG A 244 5.23 17.41 -8.42
C ARG A 244 6.02 16.76 -9.56
N ILE A 245 6.91 15.83 -9.24
CA ILE A 245 7.70 15.08 -10.23
C ILE A 245 6.79 14.20 -11.07
N GLN A 246 5.83 13.50 -10.46
CA GLN A 246 4.84 12.68 -11.15
C GLN A 246 4.04 13.49 -12.19
N ARG A 247 3.76 14.78 -11.92
CA ARG A 247 3.09 15.70 -12.86
C ARG A 247 4.00 16.25 -13.97
N GLY A 248 5.26 15.83 -14.02
CA GLY A 248 6.21 16.22 -15.07
C GLY A 248 7.03 17.47 -14.76
N ALA A 249 7.21 17.82 -13.47
CA ALA A 249 8.16 18.86 -13.10
C ALA A 249 9.56 18.52 -13.63
N ARG A 250 10.15 19.44 -14.40
CA ARG A 250 11.49 19.28 -15.00
C ARG A 250 12.61 19.77 -14.09
N GLU A 251 12.28 20.58 -13.11
CA GLU A 251 13.19 21.06 -12.07
C GLU A 251 12.47 21.08 -10.73
N VAL A 252 13.18 20.69 -9.68
CA VAL A 252 12.67 20.69 -8.31
C VAL A 252 13.71 21.24 -7.35
N SER A 253 13.24 21.96 -6.33
CA SER A 253 14.08 22.48 -5.25
C SER A 253 14.02 21.53 -4.07
N ILE A 254 15.18 21.09 -3.60
CA ILE A 254 15.33 20.22 -2.42
C ILE A 254 16.26 20.92 -1.43
N VAL A 255 15.94 20.84 -0.15
CA VAL A 255 16.81 21.30 0.93
C VAL A 255 17.78 20.17 1.24
N ASP A 256 19.09 20.43 1.13
CA ASP A 256 20.11 19.45 1.51
C ASP A 256 20.30 19.37 3.04
N GLN A 257 21.17 18.46 3.48
CA GLN A 257 21.44 18.24 4.90
C GLN A 257 22.05 19.48 5.60
N ASP A 258 22.65 20.40 4.84
CA ASP A 258 23.22 21.66 5.34
C ASP A 258 22.20 22.81 5.34
N GLY A 259 20.94 22.54 4.98
CA GLY A 259 19.87 23.52 4.91
C GLY A 259 19.92 24.41 3.66
N LYS A 260 20.77 24.09 2.67
CA LYS A 260 20.85 24.85 1.42
C LYS A 260 19.85 24.32 0.41
N ILE A 261 19.25 25.23 -0.35
CA ILE A 261 18.34 24.89 -1.43
C ILE A 261 19.17 24.53 -2.66
N ARG A 262 19.05 23.30 -3.13
CA ARG A 262 19.60 22.83 -4.41
C ARG A 262 18.48 22.68 -5.43
N VAL A 263 18.70 23.19 -6.64
CA VAL A 263 17.81 22.98 -7.78
C VAL A 263 18.33 21.78 -8.56
N ILE A 264 17.48 20.78 -8.74
CA ILE A 264 17.82 19.51 -9.40
C ILE A 264 17.00 19.38 -10.67
N LYS A 265 17.68 19.06 -11.78
CA LYS A 265 17.03 18.77 -13.04
C LYS A 265 16.51 17.33 -13.05
N VAL A 266 15.28 17.16 -13.53
CA VAL A 266 14.64 15.86 -13.68
C VAL A 266 14.80 15.40 -15.12
N GLY A 267 15.98 14.81 -15.40
CA GLY A 267 16.34 14.23 -16.70
C GLY A 267 15.94 12.76 -16.84
N LEU A 268 15.88 12.02 -15.72
CA LEU A 268 15.45 10.62 -15.69
C LEU A 268 14.02 10.41 -16.19
N LYS A 269 13.70 9.18 -16.58
CA LYS A 269 12.33 8.82 -16.95
C LYS A 269 11.46 8.62 -15.71
N VAL A 270 10.34 9.33 -15.66
CA VAL A 270 9.36 9.19 -14.57
C VAL A 270 8.22 8.27 -15.03
N HIS A 271 8.03 7.18 -14.31
CA HIS A 271 6.95 6.21 -14.55
C HIS A 271 6.01 6.17 -13.35
N THR A 272 4.72 5.93 -13.62
CA THR A 272 3.74 5.57 -12.59
C THR A 272 3.18 4.20 -12.94
N VAL A 273 3.34 3.25 -12.03
CA VAL A 273 2.77 1.91 -12.16
C VAL A 273 1.60 1.79 -11.19
N GLU A 274 0.40 1.94 -11.74
CA GLU A 274 -0.84 1.78 -11.00
C GLU A 274 -1.13 0.30 -10.71
N GLY A 275 -2.02 0.02 -9.76
CA GLY A 275 -2.41 -1.35 -9.39
C GLY A 275 -1.64 -1.97 -8.23
N PHE A 276 -0.59 -1.30 -7.75
CA PHE A 276 0.11 -1.68 -6.51
C PHE A 276 -0.48 -1.10 -5.24
N SER A 277 -1.40 -0.13 -5.31
CA SER A 277 -2.03 0.48 -4.12
C SER A 277 -2.65 -0.55 -3.17
N GLY A 278 -2.51 -0.31 -1.86
CA GLY A 278 -3.13 -1.11 -0.80
C GLY A 278 -4.60 -0.81 -0.58
N HIS A 279 -5.13 0.22 -1.24
CA HIS A 279 -6.55 0.55 -1.18
C HIS A 279 -7.31 -0.13 -2.31
N SER A 280 -8.57 -0.43 -2.05
CA SER A 280 -9.47 -0.92 -3.08
C SER A 280 -9.82 0.15 -4.09
N ASP A 281 -9.76 -0.21 -5.38
CA ASP A 281 -10.26 0.65 -6.45
C ASP A 281 -11.80 0.68 -6.49
N ARG A 282 -12.40 1.46 -7.38
CA ARG A 282 -13.86 1.62 -7.43
C ARG A 282 -14.57 0.29 -7.64
N ARG A 283 -14.01 -0.58 -8.50
CA ARG A 283 -14.60 -1.89 -8.79
C ARG A 283 -14.58 -2.77 -7.55
N GLN A 284 -13.47 -2.77 -6.82
CA GLN A 284 -13.29 -3.54 -5.60
C GLN A 284 -14.17 -3.00 -4.47
N ILE A 285 -14.27 -1.69 -4.25
CA ILE A 285 -15.16 -1.09 -3.23
C ILE A 285 -16.63 -1.48 -3.49
N ILE A 286 -17.11 -1.32 -4.73
CA ILE A 286 -18.49 -1.68 -5.10
C ILE A 286 -18.71 -3.19 -4.93
N ASN A 287 -17.76 -4.02 -5.35
CA ASN A 287 -17.88 -5.47 -5.22
C ASN A 287 -17.84 -5.91 -3.76
N TYR A 288 -17.02 -5.28 -2.93
CA TYR A 288 -16.94 -5.53 -1.49
C TYR A 288 -18.30 -5.28 -0.83
N LEU A 289 -18.89 -4.10 -1.02
CA LEU A 289 -20.21 -3.76 -0.48
C LEU A 289 -21.34 -4.67 -0.99
N ARG A 290 -21.20 -5.24 -2.19
CA ARG A 290 -22.15 -6.23 -2.73
C ARG A 290 -21.98 -7.63 -2.15
N LYS A 291 -20.77 -7.98 -1.73
CA LYS A 291 -20.37 -9.32 -1.28
C LYS A 291 -20.41 -9.48 0.23
N ILE A 292 -20.42 -8.37 0.97
CA ILE A 292 -20.60 -8.40 2.42
C ILE A 292 -21.85 -9.19 2.79
N ALA A 293 -21.66 -10.12 3.73
CA ALA A 293 -22.70 -10.97 4.28
C ALA A 293 -22.65 -10.94 5.81
N PRO A 294 -23.78 -10.69 6.49
CA PRO A 294 -25.08 -10.29 5.93
C PRO A 294 -25.05 -8.87 5.33
N LYS A 295 -26.04 -8.55 4.48
CA LYS A 295 -26.12 -7.22 3.86
C LYS A 295 -26.41 -6.13 4.91
N PRO A 296 -25.63 -5.04 4.94
CA PRO A 296 -25.87 -3.94 5.86
C PRO A 296 -27.10 -3.14 5.45
N GLU A 297 -27.79 -2.57 6.43
CA GLU A 297 -28.92 -1.65 6.22
C GLU A 297 -28.41 -0.23 5.92
N ASN A 298 -27.31 0.16 6.56
CA ASN A 298 -26.72 1.49 6.48
C ASN A 298 -25.24 1.43 6.05
N ILE A 299 -24.84 2.33 5.17
CA ILE A 299 -23.47 2.51 4.71
C ILE A 299 -23.03 3.95 5.02
N ILE A 300 -21.97 4.09 5.81
CA ILE A 300 -21.32 5.37 6.09
C ILE A 300 -20.02 5.40 5.31
N ILE A 301 -19.82 6.42 4.51
CA ILE A 301 -18.65 6.57 3.65
C ILE A 301 -17.73 7.61 4.27
N CYS A 302 -16.47 7.24 4.48
CA CYS A 302 -15.43 8.11 5.02
C CYS A 302 -14.12 7.97 4.21
N HIS A 303 -13.04 8.58 4.70
CA HIS A 303 -11.68 8.40 4.20
C HIS A 303 -11.54 8.51 2.66
N GLY A 304 -11.72 9.73 2.16
CA GLY A 304 -11.60 10.09 0.75
C GLY A 304 -11.96 11.56 0.52
N GLU A 305 -11.73 12.07 -0.68
CA GLU A 305 -12.14 13.42 -1.04
C GLU A 305 -13.67 13.59 -0.88
N ARG A 306 -14.09 14.73 -0.32
CA ARG A 306 -15.51 15.01 -0.01
C ARG A 306 -16.43 14.78 -1.21
N SER A 307 -16.02 15.26 -2.39
CA SER A 307 -16.76 15.08 -3.65
C SER A 307 -16.96 13.61 -4.01
N LYS A 308 -15.92 12.78 -3.83
CA LYS A 308 -15.98 11.33 -4.07
C LYS A 308 -16.88 10.64 -3.05
N CYS A 309 -16.87 11.05 -1.78
CA CYS A 309 -17.71 10.45 -0.74
C CYS A 309 -19.20 10.68 -1.04
N LEU A 310 -19.57 11.93 -1.36
CA LEU A 310 -20.94 12.28 -1.75
C LEU A 310 -21.37 11.55 -3.04
N ALA A 311 -20.48 11.47 -4.03
CA ALA A 311 -20.78 10.79 -5.29
C ALA A 311 -20.98 9.27 -5.11
N LEU A 312 -20.19 8.61 -4.25
CA LEU A 312 -20.40 7.20 -3.95
C LEU A 312 -21.71 6.99 -3.18
N ALA A 313 -22.03 7.86 -2.20
CA ALA A 313 -23.28 7.79 -1.45
C ALA A 313 -24.50 7.86 -2.38
N ASP A 314 -24.55 8.87 -3.25
CA ASP A 314 -25.62 9.05 -4.24
C ASP A 314 -25.72 7.86 -5.20
N PHE A 315 -24.56 7.35 -5.68
CA PHE A 315 -24.53 6.16 -6.53
C PHE A 315 -25.13 4.93 -5.83
N LEU A 316 -24.73 4.65 -4.60
CA LEU A 316 -25.23 3.50 -3.83
C LEU A 316 -26.73 3.64 -3.56
N HIS A 317 -27.19 4.83 -3.18
CA HIS A 317 -28.59 5.12 -2.94
C HIS A 317 -29.44 4.90 -4.21
N ARG A 318 -29.03 5.47 -5.35
CA ARG A 318 -29.77 5.35 -6.62
C ARG A 318 -29.79 3.92 -7.16
N ARG A 319 -28.62 3.26 -7.18
CA ARG A 319 -28.40 1.99 -7.89
C ARG A 319 -28.76 0.76 -7.07
N TYR A 320 -28.54 0.80 -5.75
CA TYR A 320 -28.73 -0.35 -4.86
C TYR A 320 -29.82 -0.13 -3.81
N LYS A 321 -30.42 1.06 -3.73
CA LYS A 321 -31.49 1.39 -2.79
C LYS A 321 -31.11 1.16 -1.32
N VAL A 322 -29.83 1.37 -0.99
CA VAL A 322 -29.29 1.27 0.38
C VAL A 322 -29.23 2.68 0.98
N ASN A 323 -29.38 2.78 2.31
CA ASN A 323 -29.14 4.03 3.01
C ASN A 323 -27.63 4.30 3.07
N ALA A 324 -27.15 5.23 2.24
CA ALA A 324 -25.73 5.58 2.17
C ALA A 324 -25.54 7.06 2.48
N ILE A 325 -24.65 7.38 3.41
CA ILE A 325 -24.39 8.75 3.87
C ILE A 325 -22.89 9.02 3.94
N ALA A 326 -22.51 10.27 3.72
CA ALA A 326 -21.14 10.76 3.80
C ALA A 326 -21.09 11.95 4.77
N PRO A 327 -20.96 11.71 6.09
CA PRO A 327 -21.06 12.75 7.11
C PRO A 327 -19.93 13.78 7.01
N ASP A 328 -20.19 14.98 7.50
CA ASP A 328 -19.15 15.98 7.78
C ASP A 328 -18.35 15.67 9.04
N ILE A 329 -17.13 16.21 9.12
CA ILE A 329 -16.37 16.21 10.37
C ILE A 329 -17.21 16.96 11.42
N LEU A 330 -17.32 16.39 12.63
CA LEU A 330 -18.18 16.83 13.73
C LEU A 330 -19.67 16.49 13.61
N GLU A 331 -20.12 15.87 12.52
CA GLU A 331 -21.48 15.35 12.43
C GLU A 331 -21.63 14.07 13.28
N THR A 332 -22.79 13.91 13.92
CA THR A 332 -23.12 12.72 14.72
C THR A 332 -24.30 11.99 14.10
N ILE A 333 -24.12 10.71 13.79
CA ILE A 333 -25.16 9.86 13.23
C ILE A 333 -25.69 8.94 14.34
N LYS A 334 -26.98 9.04 14.62
CA LYS A 334 -27.67 8.09 15.50
C LYS A 334 -28.03 6.84 14.70
N LEU A 335 -27.47 5.69 15.06
CA LEU A 335 -27.68 4.41 14.34
C LEU A 335 -28.93 3.64 14.78
N ARG A 336 -29.43 3.92 15.99
CA ARG A 336 -30.71 3.40 16.50
C ARG A 336 -31.24 4.26 17.63
#